data_AF-A0A6A7SCR1-F1
#
_entry.id   AF-A0A6A7SCR1-F1
#
_cell.length_a   1.000
_cell.length_b   1.000
_cell.length_c   1.000
_cell.angle_alpha   90.00
_cell.angle_beta   90.00
_cell.angle_gamma   90.00
#
_symmetry.space_group_name_H-M   'P 1'
#
loop_
_entity.id
_entity.type
_entity.pdbx_description
1 polymer ?
#
loop_
_entity_poly.entity_id
_entity_poly.type
_entity_poly.pdbx_seq_one_letter_code
_entity_poly.pdbx_strand_id
1 'polypeptide(L)'
;MNDTAWMDEITGRARVVVVRSPITDLGPLGDAAARLGPDCAEVVLGMGDETARARYRALREAVDHPTLPLVFVDRRFAGGIEAAARLRTLDTRMPAVAAACGYGGLIPFAAGAIALLAGGGPTVAAALLGYAAVILSFVGAVHWGMAVAAPAPSPPGMALSVVPALLAWPGVLLPPLPGMVVLAAALAGWRAVERLGWGDDGFPGWFRRLRDHLTAGAVVSLMLGAVGIGLA
;
A
#
# COMPACT_ATOMS: atom_id res chain seq x y z
N MET A 1 -42.08 0.63 1.72
CA MET A 1 -40.80 1.22 2.18
C MET A 1 -40.49 2.36 1.23
N ASN A 2 -40.23 3.57 1.73
CA ASN A 2 -39.92 4.71 0.87
C ASN A 2 -38.48 4.60 0.34
N ASP A 3 -38.21 5.16 -0.85
CA ASP A 3 -36.94 4.96 -1.58
C ASP A 3 -35.70 5.42 -0.80
N THR A 4 -35.83 6.48 -0.01
CA THR A 4 -34.78 7.00 0.88
C THR A 4 -34.44 6.06 2.03
N ALA A 5 -35.45 5.43 2.65
CA ALA A 5 -35.24 4.48 3.75
C ALA A 5 -34.50 3.22 3.27
N TRP A 6 -34.78 2.79 2.04
CA TRP A 6 -34.07 1.68 1.41
C TRP A 6 -32.60 2.02 1.12
N MET A 7 -32.31 3.22 0.63
CA MET A 7 -30.94 3.68 0.37
C MET A 7 -30.08 3.72 1.65
N ASP A 8 -30.64 4.23 2.75
CA ASP A 8 -29.98 4.23 4.06
C ASP A 8 -29.75 2.81 4.59
N GLU A 9 -30.71 1.91 4.39
CA GLU A 9 -30.57 0.50 4.77
C GLU A 9 -29.42 -0.17 4.01
N ILE A 10 -29.38 -0.06 2.68
CA ILE A 10 -28.35 -0.76 1.89
C ILE A 10 -26.96 -0.20 2.14
N THR A 11 -26.81 1.13 2.22
CA THR A 11 -25.52 1.78 2.44
C THR A 11 -25.01 1.58 3.86
N GLY A 12 -25.89 1.24 4.80
CA GLY A 12 -25.56 0.88 6.18
C GLY A 12 -25.16 -0.58 6.42
N ARG A 13 -25.25 -1.46 5.42
CA ARG A 13 -24.99 -2.91 5.60
C ARG A 13 -23.54 -3.26 5.91
N ALA A 14 -22.62 -2.49 5.35
CA ALA A 14 -21.19 -2.67 5.53
C ALA A 14 -20.47 -1.35 5.28
N ARG A 15 -19.17 -1.32 5.57
CA ARG A 15 -18.33 -0.17 5.28
C ARG A 15 -18.26 0.10 3.77
N VAL A 16 -18.15 -0.96 2.98
CA VAL A 16 -18.17 -0.93 1.52
C VAL A 16 -19.41 -1.66 1.03
N VAL A 17 -20.15 -1.06 0.12
CA VAL A 17 -21.33 -1.67 -0.50
C VAL A 17 -21.19 -1.61 -2.01
N VAL A 18 -21.19 -2.78 -2.65
CA VAL A 18 -21.15 -2.89 -4.11
C VAL A 18 -22.53 -3.30 -4.60
N VAL A 19 -23.19 -2.38 -5.29
CA VAL A 19 -24.49 -2.61 -5.93
C VAL A 19 -24.25 -3.04 -7.36
N ARG A 20 -24.81 -4.19 -7.76
CA ARG A 20 -24.64 -4.75 -9.10
C ARG A 20 -25.90 -5.40 -9.62
N SER A 21 -25.96 -5.64 -10.93
CA SER A 21 -26.96 -6.55 -11.51
C SER A 21 -26.42 -7.99 -11.57
N PRO A 22 -27.28 -9.01 -11.74
CA PRO A 22 -26.85 -10.40 -11.92
C PRO A 22 -25.89 -10.61 -13.10
N ILE A 23 -26.01 -9.77 -14.14
CA ILE A 23 -25.24 -9.86 -15.39
C ILE A 23 -24.06 -8.89 -15.45
N THR A 24 -23.86 -8.07 -14.41
CA THR A 24 -22.75 -7.12 -14.37
C THR A 24 -21.45 -7.87 -14.11
N ASP A 25 -20.52 -7.81 -15.06
CA ASP A 25 -19.14 -8.23 -14.83
C ASP A 25 -18.44 -7.20 -13.92
N LEU A 26 -17.92 -7.69 -12.80
CA LEU A 26 -17.21 -6.85 -11.83
C LEU A 26 -15.71 -6.74 -12.14
N GLY A 27 -15.15 -7.65 -12.93
CA GLY A 27 -13.72 -7.72 -13.21
C GLY A 27 -12.85 -7.48 -11.95
N PRO A 28 -11.89 -6.53 -11.98
CA PRO A 28 -11.03 -6.21 -10.83
C PRO A 28 -11.77 -5.72 -9.56
N LEU A 29 -12.99 -5.21 -9.71
CA LEU A 29 -13.80 -4.73 -8.59
C LEU A 29 -14.26 -5.90 -7.71
N GLY A 30 -14.62 -7.04 -8.32
CA GLY A 30 -15.05 -8.24 -7.59
C GLY A 30 -13.92 -8.80 -6.73
N ASP A 31 -12.72 -8.89 -7.29
CA ASP A 31 -11.53 -9.33 -6.56
C ASP A 31 -11.16 -8.38 -5.41
N ALA A 32 -11.34 -7.07 -5.60
CA ALA A 32 -11.08 -6.09 -4.55
C ALA A 32 -12.13 -6.17 -3.42
N ALA A 33 -13.41 -6.34 -3.78
CA ALA A 33 -14.51 -6.53 -2.84
C ALA A 33 -14.33 -7.82 -2.02
N ALA A 34 -13.97 -8.94 -2.65
CA ALA A 34 -13.76 -10.21 -1.97
C ALA A 34 -12.65 -10.15 -0.90
N ARG A 35 -11.57 -9.40 -1.15
CA ARG A 35 -10.46 -9.22 -0.20
C ARG A 35 -10.89 -8.47 1.08
N LEU A 36 -11.87 -7.59 0.99
CA LEU A 36 -12.41 -6.87 2.15
C LEU A 36 -13.21 -7.76 3.09
N GLY A 37 -13.69 -8.94 2.64
CA GLY A 37 -14.46 -9.88 3.46
C GLY A 37 -15.69 -9.20 4.10
N PRO A 38 -15.97 -9.34 5.43
CA PRO A 38 -17.12 -8.72 6.09
C PRO A 38 -17.18 -7.19 6.04
N ASP A 39 -16.10 -6.51 5.64
CA ASP A 39 -16.14 -5.05 5.45
C ASP A 39 -16.83 -4.64 4.14
N CYS A 40 -17.13 -5.61 3.25
CA CYS A 40 -17.83 -5.41 2.00
C CYS A 40 -19.11 -6.25 1.90
N ALA A 41 -20.23 -5.59 1.58
CA ALA A 41 -21.50 -6.25 1.26
C ALA A 41 -21.83 -6.07 -0.23
N GLU A 42 -22.18 -7.17 -0.90
CA GLU A 42 -22.74 -7.11 -2.25
C GLU A 42 -24.27 -7.06 -2.22
N VAL A 43 -24.84 -6.13 -2.97
CA VAL A 43 -26.30 -5.99 -3.15
C VAL A 43 -26.62 -6.24 -4.61
N VAL A 44 -27.30 -7.35 -4.88
CA VAL A 44 -27.72 -7.73 -6.24
C VAL A 44 -29.13 -7.21 -6.51
N LEU A 45 -29.26 -6.37 -7.53
CA LEU A 45 -30.55 -5.87 -8.02
C LEU A 45 -31.01 -6.72 -9.21
N GLY A 46 -32.01 -7.57 -8.98
CA GLY A 46 -32.68 -8.30 -10.06
C GLY A 46 -33.45 -7.36 -10.99
N MET A 47 -33.59 -7.71 -12.27
CA MET A 47 -34.31 -6.88 -13.27
C MET A 47 -35.77 -7.31 -13.49
N GLY A 48 -36.19 -8.38 -12.82
CA GLY A 48 -37.45 -9.07 -13.10
C GLY A 48 -38.70 -8.49 -12.44
N ASP A 49 -38.57 -7.75 -11.34
CA ASP A 49 -39.71 -7.28 -10.53
C ASP A 49 -39.83 -5.74 -10.52
N GLU A 50 -41.06 -5.22 -10.40
CA GLU A 50 -41.37 -3.78 -10.37
C GLU A 50 -40.67 -3.06 -9.21
N THR A 51 -40.60 -3.72 -8.05
CA THR A 51 -39.89 -3.21 -6.86
C THR A 51 -38.42 -2.97 -7.16
N ALA A 52 -37.79 -3.86 -7.93
CA ALA A 52 -36.38 -3.75 -8.25
C ALA A 52 -36.11 -2.65 -9.28
N ARG A 53 -37.04 -2.42 -10.22
CA ARG A 53 -36.99 -1.27 -11.15
C ARG A 53 -37.18 0.06 -10.44
N ALA A 54 -38.02 0.12 -9.39
CA ALA A 54 -38.19 1.31 -8.55
C ALA A 54 -36.89 1.62 -7.79
N ARG A 55 -36.30 0.61 -7.14
CA ARG A 55 -35.00 0.71 -6.45
C ARG A 55 -33.86 1.17 -7.37
N TYR A 56 -33.81 0.64 -8.59
CA TYR A 56 -32.82 1.08 -9.58
C TYR A 56 -33.03 2.55 -9.99
N ARG A 57 -34.29 2.99 -10.17
CA ARG A 57 -34.61 4.41 -10.45
C ARG A 57 -34.21 5.32 -9.31
N ALA A 58 -34.55 4.97 -8.06
CA ALA A 58 -34.13 5.71 -6.87
C ALA A 58 -32.60 5.85 -6.77
N LEU A 59 -31.85 4.78 -7.08
CA LEU A 59 -30.39 4.83 -7.17
C LEU A 59 -29.88 5.81 -8.22
N ARG A 60 -30.51 5.84 -9.40
CA ARG A 60 -30.14 6.76 -10.49
C ARG A 60 -30.48 8.22 -10.17
N GLU A 61 -31.54 8.47 -9.41
CA GLU A 61 -31.88 9.82 -8.97
C GLU A 61 -30.93 10.32 -7.88
N ALA A 62 -30.43 9.41 -7.04
CA ALA A 62 -29.52 9.74 -5.95
C ALA A 62 -28.05 9.89 -6.37
N VAL A 63 -27.65 9.31 -7.51
CA VAL A 63 -26.26 9.24 -7.95
C VAL A 63 -26.13 9.62 -9.42
N ASP A 64 -25.33 10.64 -9.71
CA ASP A 64 -24.97 11.05 -11.08
C ASP A 64 -23.95 10.09 -11.71
N HIS A 65 -24.32 8.81 -11.83
CA HIS A 65 -23.51 7.77 -12.44
C HIS A 65 -24.36 6.89 -13.37
N PRO A 66 -23.97 6.71 -14.64
CA PRO A 66 -24.88 6.22 -15.68
C PRO A 66 -25.14 4.70 -15.63
N THR A 67 -24.24 3.92 -15.04
CA THR A 67 -24.23 2.45 -15.12
C THR A 67 -23.91 1.77 -13.78
N LEU A 68 -24.37 0.52 -13.64
CA LEU A 68 -23.89 -0.42 -12.62
C LEU A 68 -22.55 -1.02 -13.05
N PRO A 69 -21.68 -1.42 -12.13
CA PRO A 69 -21.85 -1.44 -10.67
C PRO A 69 -21.73 -0.04 -10.05
N LEU A 70 -22.36 0.16 -8.89
CA LEU A 70 -22.22 1.36 -8.06
C LEU A 70 -21.57 0.96 -6.74
N VAL A 71 -20.54 1.70 -6.33
CA VAL A 71 -19.78 1.43 -5.11
C VAL A 71 -20.03 2.56 -4.12
N PHE A 72 -20.35 2.18 -2.89
CA PHE A 72 -20.48 3.11 -1.77
C PHE A 72 -19.43 2.76 -0.72
N VAL A 73 -18.77 3.78 -0.17
CA VAL A 73 -17.81 3.67 0.92
C VAL A 73 -18.24 4.63 2.01
N ASP A 74 -18.42 4.14 3.24
CA ASP A 74 -18.86 4.95 4.38
C ASP A 74 -20.16 5.73 4.06
N ARG A 75 -21.13 5.05 3.43
CA ARG A 75 -22.42 5.59 2.93
C ARG A 75 -22.33 6.67 1.85
N ARG A 76 -21.15 6.94 1.30
CA ARG A 76 -20.95 7.92 0.22
C ARG A 76 -20.67 7.21 -1.09
N PHE A 77 -21.18 7.76 -2.18
CA PHE A 77 -20.88 7.25 -3.51
C PHE A 77 -19.38 7.37 -3.81
N ALA A 78 -18.79 6.28 -4.29
CA ALA A 78 -17.35 6.13 -4.48
C ALA A 78 -16.95 5.81 -5.93
N GLY A 79 -17.91 5.65 -6.84
CA GLY A 79 -17.68 5.36 -8.27
C GLY A 79 -18.28 4.03 -8.72
N GLY A 80 -17.94 3.62 -9.94
CA GLY A 80 -18.26 2.32 -10.53
C GLY A 80 -17.09 1.34 -10.48
N ILE A 81 -16.70 0.78 -11.64
CA ILE A 81 -15.62 -0.22 -11.75
C ILE A 81 -14.27 0.38 -11.35
N GLU A 82 -14.05 1.65 -11.64
CA GLU A 82 -12.85 2.42 -11.30
C GLU A 82 -12.60 2.49 -9.79
N ALA A 83 -13.64 2.32 -8.96
CA ALA A 83 -13.50 2.26 -7.52
C ALA A 83 -12.70 1.03 -7.04
N ALA A 84 -12.43 0.04 -7.90
CA ALA A 84 -11.60 -1.12 -7.57
C ALA A 84 -10.23 -0.74 -6.98
N ALA A 85 -9.57 0.28 -7.55
CA ALA A 85 -8.30 0.77 -7.01
C ALA A 85 -8.47 1.31 -5.58
N ARG A 86 -9.53 2.10 -5.34
CA ARG A 86 -9.85 2.64 -4.02
C ARG A 86 -10.15 1.52 -3.02
N LEU A 87 -10.91 0.50 -3.39
CA LEU A 87 -11.19 -0.65 -2.52
C LEU A 87 -9.93 -1.39 -2.09
N ARG A 88 -8.95 -1.58 -2.98
CA ARG A 88 -7.65 -2.17 -2.63
C ARG A 88 -6.95 -1.37 -1.53
N THR A 89 -6.99 -0.05 -1.57
CA THR A 89 -6.37 0.79 -0.53
C THR A 89 -7.03 0.66 0.84
N LEU A 90 -8.31 0.23 0.88
CA LEU A 90 -9.08 -0.03 2.11
C LEU A 90 -8.80 -1.41 2.69
N ASP A 91 -8.15 -2.31 1.93
CA ASP A 91 -7.78 -3.63 2.43
C ASP A 91 -6.73 -3.48 3.54
N THR A 92 -7.15 -3.87 4.75
CA THR A 92 -6.36 -3.81 5.97
C THR A 92 -5.85 -5.18 6.41
N ARG A 93 -6.23 -6.26 5.70
CA ARG A 93 -5.94 -7.63 6.09
C ARG A 93 -4.60 -8.05 5.53
N MET A 94 -3.59 -8.01 6.39
CA MET A 94 -2.25 -8.45 6.03
C MET A 94 -2.18 -9.98 5.98
N PRO A 95 -1.70 -10.59 4.87
CA PRO A 95 -1.38 -12.01 4.85
C PRO A 95 -0.28 -12.33 5.88
N ALA A 96 -0.41 -13.43 6.63
CA ALA A 96 0.55 -13.80 7.67
C ALA A 96 1.98 -13.97 7.14
N VAL A 97 2.14 -14.53 5.93
CA VAL A 97 3.44 -14.67 5.27
C VAL A 97 4.06 -13.31 4.94
N ALA A 98 3.26 -12.32 4.54
CA ALA A 98 3.75 -10.97 4.27
C ALA A 98 4.25 -10.29 5.56
N ALA A 99 3.53 -10.51 6.68
CA ALA A 99 3.97 -10.04 7.98
C ALA A 99 5.29 -10.69 8.41
N ALA A 100 5.36 -12.02 8.34
CA ALA A 100 6.53 -12.79 8.76
C ALA A 100 7.79 -12.41 7.95
N CYS A 101 7.68 -12.39 6.62
CA CYS A 101 8.79 -12.01 5.75
C CYS A 101 9.16 -10.52 5.91
N GLY A 102 8.16 -9.64 6.01
CA GLY A 102 8.38 -8.21 6.18
C GLY A 102 9.15 -7.89 7.46
N TYR A 103 8.60 -8.27 8.62
CA TYR A 103 9.24 -8.01 9.91
C TYR A 103 10.51 -8.83 10.12
N GLY A 104 10.60 -10.04 9.55
CA GLY A 104 11.84 -10.81 9.54
C GLY A 104 12.99 -10.06 8.86
N GLY A 105 12.69 -9.22 7.87
CA GLY A 105 13.67 -8.31 7.24
C GLY A 105 14.27 -7.26 8.18
N LEU A 106 13.71 -7.02 9.37
CA LEU A 106 14.33 -6.12 10.37
C LEU A 106 15.41 -6.81 11.22
N ILE A 107 15.50 -8.14 11.18
CA ILE A 107 16.47 -8.88 11.99
C ILE A 107 17.92 -8.47 11.69
N PRO A 108 18.37 -8.40 10.42
CA PRO A 108 19.76 -8.00 10.14
C PRO A 108 20.05 -6.54 10.51
N PHE A 109 19.05 -5.66 10.40
CA PHE A 109 19.16 -4.27 10.86
C PHE A 109 19.38 -4.19 12.37
N ALA A 110 18.50 -4.81 13.15
CA ALA A 110 18.58 -4.79 14.61
C ALA A 110 19.87 -5.47 15.11
N ALA A 111 20.22 -6.62 14.54
CA ALA A 111 21.43 -7.34 14.89
C ALA A 111 22.70 -6.51 14.60
N GLY A 112 22.79 -5.89 13.42
CA GLY A 112 23.91 -5.02 13.06
C GLY A 112 24.03 -3.80 13.98
N ALA A 113 22.90 -3.14 14.28
CA ALA A 113 22.87 -1.99 15.19
C ALA A 113 23.35 -2.34 16.61
N ILE A 114 22.82 -3.43 17.18
CA ILE A 114 23.21 -3.90 18.51
C ILE A 114 24.69 -4.29 18.53
N ALA A 115 25.16 -5.00 17.52
CA ALA A 115 26.56 -5.42 17.43
C ALA A 115 27.51 -4.21 17.37
N LEU A 116 27.17 -3.15 16.63
CA LEU A 116 27.97 -1.92 16.59
C LEU A 116 27.97 -1.16 17.91
N LEU A 117 26.82 -1.08 18.60
CA LEU A 117 26.75 -0.50 19.95
C LEU A 117 27.59 -1.29 20.97
N ALA A 118 27.79 -2.58 20.74
CA ALA A 118 28.66 -3.45 21.55
C ALA A 118 30.15 -3.41 21.12
N GLY A 119 30.56 -2.47 20.29
CA GLY A 119 31.95 -2.34 19.81
C GLY A 119 32.28 -3.19 18.58
N GLY A 120 31.27 -3.56 17.78
CA GLY A 120 31.44 -4.30 16.54
C GLY A 120 32.33 -3.55 15.53
N GLY A 121 33.22 -4.29 14.87
CA GLY A 121 34.21 -3.72 13.96
C GLY A 121 33.69 -3.38 12.54
N PRO A 122 34.60 -2.99 11.63
CA PRO A 122 34.28 -2.53 10.28
C PRO A 122 33.45 -3.52 9.44
N THR A 123 33.64 -4.83 9.63
CA THR A 123 32.86 -5.86 8.91
C THR A 123 31.37 -5.81 9.26
N VAL A 124 31.02 -5.57 10.54
CA VAL A 124 29.63 -5.43 10.97
C VAL A 124 29.02 -4.16 10.35
N ALA A 125 29.79 -3.07 10.34
CA ALA A 125 29.36 -1.81 9.73
C ALA A 125 29.10 -1.97 8.23
N ALA A 126 30.02 -2.63 7.51
CA ALA A 126 29.87 -2.93 6.09
C ALA A 126 28.66 -3.83 5.82
N ALA A 127 28.42 -4.84 6.67
CA ALA A 127 27.25 -5.71 6.54
C ALA A 127 25.93 -4.94 6.73
N LEU A 128 25.86 -4.06 7.74
CA LEU A 128 24.68 -3.23 7.98
C LEU A 128 24.40 -2.26 6.82
N LEU A 129 25.44 -1.58 6.31
CA LEU A 129 25.35 -0.71 5.13
C LEU A 129 24.90 -1.48 3.89
N GLY A 130 25.54 -2.62 3.61
CA GLY A 130 25.22 -3.46 2.46
C GLY A 130 23.77 -3.94 2.51
N TYR A 131 23.30 -4.38 3.68
CA TYR A 131 21.91 -4.79 3.85
C TYR A 131 20.93 -3.64 3.65
N ALA A 132 21.23 -2.45 4.17
CA ALA A 132 20.41 -1.27 3.96
C ALA A 132 20.29 -0.90 2.47
N ALA A 133 21.39 -0.98 1.72
CA ALA A 133 21.39 -0.75 0.29
C ALA A 133 20.59 -1.79 -0.50
N VAL A 134 20.66 -3.06 -0.12
CA VAL A 134 19.82 -4.13 -0.69
C VAL A 134 18.35 -3.81 -0.48
N ILE A 135 17.95 -3.44 0.74
CA ILE A 135 16.54 -3.13 1.06
C ILE A 135 16.06 -1.89 0.30
N LEU A 136 16.86 -0.81 0.28
CA LEU A 136 16.50 0.40 -0.47
C LEU A 136 16.35 0.10 -1.98
N SER A 137 17.23 -0.72 -2.55
CA SER A 137 17.13 -1.15 -3.95
C SER A 137 15.90 -2.01 -4.21
N PHE A 138 15.57 -2.93 -3.29
CA PHE A 138 14.38 -3.77 -3.37
C PHE A 138 13.10 -2.92 -3.37
N VAL A 139 13.04 -1.86 -2.55
CA VAL A 139 11.93 -0.90 -2.54
C VAL A 139 11.76 -0.23 -3.91
N GLY A 140 12.84 0.19 -4.55
CA GLY A 140 12.80 0.71 -5.93
C GLY A 140 12.27 -0.34 -6.92
N ALA A 141 12.75 -1.57 -6.83
CA ALA A 141 12.30 -2.67 -7.69
C ALA A 141 10.80 -2.97 -7.57
N VAL A 142 10.22 -2.85 -6.37
CA VAL A 142 8.77 -2.99 -6.16
C VAL A 142 8.00 -1.93 -6.98
N HIS A 143 8.46 -0.67 -6.97
CA HIS A 143 7.83 0.41 -7.75
C HIS A 143 8.02 0.22 -9.24
N TRP A 144 9.18 -0.27 -9.67
CA TRP A 144 9.43 -0.60 -11.07
C TRP A 144 8.49 -1.69 -11.55
N GLY A 145 8.34 -2.78 -10.78
CA GLY A 145 7.42 -3.87 -11.09
C GLY A 145 5.96 -3.41 -11.16
N MET A 146 5.54 -2.52 -10.25
CA MET A 146 4.21 -1.90 -10.30
C MET A 146 4.01 -1.04 -11.55
N ALA A 147 5.01 -0.26 -11.95
CA ALA A 147 4.94 0.55 -13.16
C ALA A 147 4.87 -0.30 -14.44
N VAL A 148 5.51 -1.49 -14.44
CA VAL A 148 5.41 -2.47 -15.53
C VAL A 148 4.03 -3.14 -15.59
N ALA A 149 3.42 -3.44 -14.43
CA ALA A 149 2.11 -4.08 -14.35
C ALA A 149 0.93 -3.12 -14.58
N ALA A 150 1.18 -1.80 -14.67
CA ALA A 150 0.14 -0.81 -14.85
C ALA A 150 -0.51 -0.92 -16.25
N PRO A 151 -1.86 -0.75 -16.36
CA PRO A 151 -2.55 -0.82 -17.66
C PRO A 151 -2.06 0.20 -18.69
N ALA A 152 -1.56 1.34 -18.23
CA ALA A 152 -0.89 2.33 -19.04
C ALA A 152 0.53 2.53 -18.49
N PRO A 153 1.58 2.34 -19.30
CA PRO A 153 2.95 2.52 -18.84
C PRO A 153 3.18 3.99 -18.48
N SER A 154 3.88 4.22 -17.38
CA SER A 154 4.35 5.54 -16.95
C SER A 154 5.87 5.59 -17.05
N PRO A 155 6.45 6.06 -18.18
CA PRO A 155 7.89 6.19 -18.33
C PRO A 155 8.56 7.01 -17.20
N PRO A 156 7.98 8.14 -16.74
CA PRO A 156 8.51 8.86 -15.58
C PRO A 156 8.47 8.03 -14.29
N GLY A 157 7.42 7.22 -14.10
CA GLY A 157 7.31 6.32 -12.96
C GLY A 157 8.39 5.23 -12.96
N MET A 158 8.67 4.65 -14.12
CA MET A 158 9.76 3.68 -14.28
C MET A 158 11.12 4.32 -14.00
N ALA A 159 11.40 5.50 -14.54
CA ALA A 159 12.66 6.20 -14.29
C ALA A 159 12.84 6.54 -12.80
N LEU A 160 11.79 7.04 -12.16
CA LEU A 160 11.85 7.42 -10.74
C LEU A 160 12.05 6.19 -9.84
N SER A 161 11.52 5.02 -10.18
CA SER A 161 11.71 3.78 -9.40
C SER A 161 13.16 3.28 -9.33
N VAL A 162 14.07 3.80 -10.18
CA VAL A 162 15.51 3.48 -10.15
C VAL A 162 16.27 4.34 -9.13
N VAL A 163 15.72 5.48 -8.74
CA VAL A 163 16.35 6.44 -7.80
C VAL A 163 16.78 5.78 -6.47
N PRO A 164 16.00 4.90 -5.82
CA PRO A 164 16.43 4.23 -4.59
C PRO A 164 17.73 3.45 -4.75
N ALA A 165 17.88 2.68 -5.84
CA ALA A 165 19.10 1.93 -6.10
C ALA A 165 20.30 2.85 -6.38
N LEU A 166 20.07 3.96 -7.07
CA LEU A 166 21.09 4.98 -7.35
C LEU A 166 21.50 5.78 -6.09
N LEU A 167 20.62 5.90 -5.09
CA LEU A 167 20.97 6.47 -3.79
C LEU A 167 21.68 5.45 -2.90
N ALA A 168 21.29 4.17 -3.00
CA ALA A 168 21.89 3.08 -2.24
C ALA A 168 23.37 2.88 -2.58
N TRP A 169 23.72 2.92 -3.86
CA TRP A 169 25.07 2.66 -4.35
C TRP A 169 26.15 3.60 -3.78
N PRO A 170 26.05 4.94 -3.88
CA PRO A 170 27.04 5.83 -3.27
C PRO A 170 27.04 5.72 -1.73
N GLY A 171 25.89 5.42 -1.12
CA GLY A 171 25.78 5.25 0.33
C GLY A 171 26.69 4.15 0.90
N VAL A 172 26.91 3.06 0.17
CA VAL A 172 27.83 1.98 0.59
C VAL A 172 29.30 2.25 0.30
N LEU A 173 29.61 3.24 -0.55
CA LEU A 173 30.98 3.65 -0.86
C LEU A 173 31.53 4.66 0.15
N LEU A 174 30.66 5.25 0.96
CA LEU A 174 31.03 6.19 2.01
C LEU A 174 31.64 5.46 3.22
N PRO A 175 32.44 6.18 4.04
CA PRO A 175 32.81 5.67 5.36
C PRO A 175 31.56 5.31 6.19
N PRO A 176 31.67 4.37 7.15
CA PRO A 176 30.53 3.80 7.84
C PRO A 176 29.50 4.80 8.39
N LEU A 177 29.96 5.79 9.17
CA LEU A 177 29.08 6.78 9.80
C LEU A 177 28.31 7.63 8.77
N PRO A 178 28.95 8.35 7.83
CA PRO A 178 28.21 9.11 6.82
C PRO A 178 27.38 8.21 5.90
N GLY A 179 27.83 6.99 5.59
CA GLY A 179 27.06 6.02 4.82
C GLY A 179 25.73 5.65 5.50
N MET A 180 25.75 5.41 6.82
CA MET A 180 24.55 5.06 7.58
C MET A 180 23.56 6.23 7.62
N VAL A 181 24.06 7.46 7.82
CA VAL A 181 23.22 8.66 7.81
C VAL A 181 22.59 8.88 6.43
N VAL A 182 23.37 8.74 5.35
CA VAL A 182 22.86 8.91 3.97
C VAL A 182 21.82 7.85 3.63
N LEU A 183 22.07 6.57 3.95
CA LEU A 183 21.11 5.50 3.68
C LEU A 183 19.84 5.61 4.54
N ALA A 184 19.96 6.05 5.79
CA ALA A 184 18.81 6.35 6.65
C ALA A 184 17.96 7.49 6.05
N ALA A 185 18.60 8.57 5.63
CA ALA A 185 17.94 9.69 4.97
C ALA A 185 17.28 9.27 3.65
N ALA A 186 17.94 8.42 2.85
CA ALA A 186 17.39 7.92 1.60
C ALA A 186 16.16 7.01 1.82
N LEU A 187 16.19 6.11 2.81
CA LEU A 187 15.03 5.27 3.18
C LEU A 187 13.85 6.11 3.67
N ALA A 188 14.10 7.07 4.57
CA ALA A 188 13.07 7.97 5.08
C ALA A 188 12.52 8.89 4.00
N GLY A 189 13.39 9.48 3.18
CA GLY A 189 13.04 10.37 2.08
C GLY A 189 12.22 9.66 1.02
N TRP A 190 12.61 8.44 0.65
CA TRP A 190 11.82 7.65 -0.30
C TRP A 190 10.43 7.31 0.26
N ARG A 191 10.34 6.94 1.55
CA ARG A 191 9.03 6.72 2.19
C ARG A 191 8.17 8.00 2.23
N ALA A 192 8.79 9.17 2.35
CA ALA A 192 8.07 10.44 2.25
C ALA A 192 7.54 10.68 0.83
N VAL A 193 8.34 10.40 -0.21
CA VAL A 193 7.89 10.45 -1.61
C VAL A 193 6.71 9.52 -1.86
N GLU A 194 6.77 8.29 -1.34
CA GLU A 194 5.65 7.34 -1.39
C GLU A 194 4.35 7.95 -0.82
N ARG A 195 4.45 8.54 0.39
CA ARG A 195 3.31 9.17 1.07
C ARG A 195 2.77 10.44 0.41
N LEU A 196 3.58 11.14 -0.39
CA LEU A 196 3.17 12.34 -1.14
C LEU A 196 2.33 12.01 -2.39
N GLY A 197 1.97 10.74 -2.58
CA GLY A 197 1.06 10.29 -3.64
C GLY A 197 1.78 9.66 -4.83
N TRP A 198 3.09 9.43 -4.75
CA TRP A 198 3.80 8.73 -5.81
C TRP A 198 3.99 7.25 -5.43
N GLY A 199 3.28 6.34 -6.10
CA GLY A 199 3.45 4.89 -5.90
C GLY A 199 2.54 4.27 -4.83
N ASP A 200 1.94 5.05 -3.92
CA ASP A 200 1.08 4.52 -2.84
C ASP A 200 -0.39 4.25 -3.26
N ASP A 201 -0.86 4.78 -4.38
CA ASP A 201 -2.28 4.73 -4.78
C ASP A 201 -2.75 3.32 -5.19
N GLY A 202 -1.81 2.42 -5.51
CA GLY A 202 -2.09 1.04 -5.89
C GLY A 202 -1.96 0.02 -4.76
N PHE A 203 -1.32 0.39 -3.64
CA PHE A 203 -0.97 -0.56 -2.59
C PHE A 203 -2.12 -0.78 -1.58
N PRO A 204 -2.28 -2.01 -1.08
CA PRO A 204 -3.17 -2.27 0.03
C PRO A 204 -2.82 -1.44 1.27
N GLY A 205 -3.84 -1.05 2.03
CA GLY A 205 -3.66 -0.28 3.27
C GLY A 205 -2.78 -0.98 4.31
N TRP A 206 -2.77 -2.31 4.33
CA TRP A 206 -1.84 -3.08 5.17
C TRP A 206 -0.39 -2.97 4.71
N PHE A 207 -0.12 -2.95 3.40
CA PHE A 207 1.25 -2.90 2.87
C PHE A 207 1.89 -1.54 3.16
N ARG A 208 1.11 -0.45 3.01
CA ARG A 208 1.57 0.91 3.37
C ARG A 208 1.96 1.02 4.84
N ARG A 209 1.14 0.47 5.74
CA ARG A 209 1.45 0.41 7.18
C ARG A 209 2.67 -0.46 7.49
N LEU A 210 2.79 -1.61 6.83
CA LEU A 210 3.98 -2.44 6.95
C LEU A 210 5.23 -1.66 6.51
N ARG A 211 5.20 -1.00 5.35
CA ARG A 211 6.29 -0.14 4.85
C ARG A 211 6.68 0.94 5.85
N ASP A 212 5.72 1.57 6.51
CA ASP A 212 5.99 2.55 7.57
C ASP A 212 6.82 1.94 8.72
N HIS A 213 6.40 0.79 9.24
CA HIS A 213 7.10 0.12 10.33
C HIS A 213 8.49 -0.36 9.92
N LEU A 214 8.62 -0.94 8.71
CA LEU A 214 9.90 -1.44 8.22
C LEU A 214 10.89 -0.31 7.96
N THR A 215 10.45 0.79 7.34
CA THR A 215 11.32 1.96 7.14
C THR A 215 11.72 2.58 8.48
N ALA A 216 10.79 2.73 9.43
CA ALA A 216 11.12 3.24 10.76
C ALA A 216 12.15 2.36 11.48
N GLY A 217 11.95 1.03 11.50
CA GLY A 217 12.88 0.09 12.11
C GLY A 217 14.27 0.12 11.48
N ALA A 218 14.34 0.19 10.14
CA ALA A 218 15.59 0.29 9.40
C ALA A 218 16.33 1.61 9.71
N VAL A 219 15.63 2.75 9.67
CA VAL A 219 16.20 4.07 9.97
C VAL A 219 16.71 4.14 11.40
N VAL A 220 15.92 3.69 12.38
CA VAL A 220 16.35 3.65 13.79
C VAL A 220 17.60 2.78 13.94
N SER A 221 17.64 1.61 13.31
CA SER A 221 18.80 0.71 13.39
C SER A 221 20.06 1.33 12.77
N LEU A 222 19.93 2.01 11.62
CA LEU A 222 21.05 2.72 11.00
C LEU A 222 21.58 3.86 11.89
N MET A 223 20.68 4.63 12.51
CA MET A 223 21.07 5.72 13.43
C MET A 223 21.75 5.17 14.69
N LEU A 224 21.25 4.08 15.25
CA LEU A 224 21.88 3.38 16.38
C LEU A 224 23.26 2.82 15.99
N GLY A 225 23.39 2.23 14.80
CA GLY A 225 24.68 1.80 14.26
C GLY A 225 25.67 2.96 14.12
N ALA A 226 25.22 4.11 13.61
CA ALA A 226 26.05 5.31 13.49
C ALA A 226 26.53 5.83 14.86
N VAL A 227 25.64 5.81 15.87
CA VAL A 227 26.02 6.14 17.26
C VAL A 227 27.05 5.15 17.79
N GLY A 228 26.83 3.84 17.60
CA GLY A 228 27.79 2.81 18.03
C GLY A 228 29.18 3.01 17.45
N ILE A 229 29.27 3.40 16.18
CA ILE A 229 30.55 3.74 15.52
C ILE A 229 31.14 5.04 16.07
N GLY A 230 30.33 6.05 16.36
CA GLY A 230 30.80 7.32 16.92
C GLY A 230 31.29 7.23 18.38
N LEU A 231 30.94 6.16 19.09
CA LEU A 231 31.38 5.89 20.46
C LEU A 231 32.68 5.07 20.55
N ALA A 232 33.10 4.44 19.45
CA ALA A 232 34.28 3.58 19.37
C ALA A 232 35.54 4.37 18.96
#